data_AF-X1JUC3-F1
#
_entry.id   AF-X1JUC3-F1
#
_cell.length_a   1.000
_cell.length_b   1.000
_cell.length_c   1.000
_cell.angle_alpha   90.00
_cell.angle_beta   90.00
_cell.angle_gamma   90.00
#
_symmetry.space_group_name_H-M   'P 1'
#
loop_
_entity.id
_entity.type
_entity.pdbx_description
1 polymer ?
#
loop_
_entity_poly.entity_id
_entity_poly.type
_entity_poly.pdbx_seq_one_letter_code
_entity_poly.pdbx_strand_id
1 'polypeptide(L)'
;MTLGIAASLAGGLRQNFGTMTKPLHAGKAAANGIQAALLAQAGFTADDSIIEAPLGFAKVFGHDRKVDWAKASEGLGETFLITSPAGLSIKPYPSCGFTHCAIDAALQIKEEHEVNAADIAEVEMGVSPFDKQILSHHCPKTGLEGKFSLEY
;
A
#
# COMPACT_ATOMS: atom_id res chain seq x y z
N MET A 1 16.82 -15.36 12.29
CA MET A 1 16.16 -14.94 13.56
C MET A 1 15.17 -13.77 13.45
N THR A 2 15.57 -12.49 13.36
CA THR A 2 14.62 -11.33 13.39
C THR A 2 13.50 -11.43 12.36
N LEU A 3 13.83 -11.76 11.10
CA LEU A 3 12.84 -11.96 10.03
C LEU A 3 11.89 -13.14 10.34
N GLY A 4 12.38 -14.19 10.98
CA GLY A 4 11.61 -15.32 11.53
C GLY A 4 10.46 -14.87 12.43
N ILE A 5 10.79 -14.05 13.43
CA ILE A 5 9.82 -13.53 14.38
C ILE A 5 8.88 -12.53 13.69
N ALA A 6 9.42 -11.61 12.89
CA ALA A 6 8.64 -10.58 12.21
C ALA A 6 7.62 -11.17 11.22
N ALA A 7 7.96 -12.24 10.50
CA ALA A 7 7.05 -12.92 9.57
C ALA A 7 5.79 -13.45 10.27
N SER A 8 5.92 -13.96 11.50
CA SER A 8 4.78 -14.42 12.31
C SER A 8 3.94 -13.29 12.89
N LEU A 9 4.42 -12.04 12.85
CA LEU A 9 3.72 -10.84 13.30
C LEU A 9 3.13 -10.02 12.14
N ALA A 10 3.34 -10.46 10.89
CA ALA A 10 2.87 -9.77 9.69
C ALA A 10 1.36 -9.96 9.50
N GLY A 11 0.67 -8.90 9.08
CA GLY A 11 -0.77 -8.95 8.80
C GLY A 11 -1.41 -7.58 8.59
N GLY A 12 -2.70 -7.59 8.27
CA GLY A 12 -3.51 -6.40 8.02
C GLY A 12 -4.53 -6.65 6.91
N LEU A 13 -5.79 -6.28 7.15
CA LEU A 13 -6.87 -6.54 6.20
C LEU A 13 -7.21 -5.29 5.41
N ARG A 14 -7.22 -5.39 4.07
CA ARG A 14 -7.55 -4.26 3.18
C ARG A 14 -8.96 -3.72 3.42
N GLN A 15 -9.89 -4.54 3.92
CA GLN A 15 -11.25 -4.12 4.29
C GLN A 15 -11.29 -2.92 5.24
N ASN A 16 -10.21 -2.66 5.99
CA ASN A 16 -10.10 -1.51 6.88
C ASN A 16 -9.76 -0.17 6.17
N PHE A 17 -9.59 -0.15 4.85
CA PHE A 17 -9.42 1.10 4.11
C PHE A 17 -10.67 1.96 4.29
N GLY A 18 -10.50 3.26 4.55
CA GLY A 18 -11.59 4.15 4.97
C GLY A 18 -11.78 4.27 6.48
N THR A 19 -11.04 3.52 7.31
CA THR A 19 -11.14 3.58 8.78
C THR A 19 -9.84 4.02 9.44
N MET A 20 -9.87 4.32 10.75
CA MET A 20 -8.68 4.57 11.57
C MET A 20 -7.75 3.36 11.67
N THR A 21 -8.22 2.15 11.35
CA THR A 21 -7.40 0.93 11.39
C THR A 21 -6.36 0.92 10.26
N LYS A 22 -6.62 1.58 9.12
CA LYS A 22 -5.64 1.67 8.02
C LYS A 22 -4.31 2.28 8.46
N PRO A 23 -4.24 3.45 9.11
CA PRO A 23 -2.97 3.98 9.62
C PRO A 23 -2.41 3.17 10.80
N LEU A 24 -3.27 2.53 11.62
CA LEU A 24 -2.82 1.62 12.68
C LEU A 24 -1.96 0.48 12.13
N HIS A 25 -2.23 -0.04 10.93
CA HIS A 25 -1.41 -1.08 10.31
C HIS A 25 0.07 -0.67 10.18
N ALA A 26 0.35 0.57 9.78
CA ALA A 26 1.74 1.04 9.64
C ALA A 26 2.42 1.17 11.01
N GLY A 27 1.70 1.72 12.00
CA GLY A 27 2.19 1.80 13.38
C GLY A 27 2.48 0.42 13.97
N LYS A 28 1.58 -0.54 13.75
CA LYS A 28 1.73 -1.91 14.23
C LYS A 28 2.88 -2.65 13.52
N ALA A 29 3.05 -2.46 12.21
CA ALA A 29 4.18 -3.02 11.47
C ALA A 29 5.52 -2.51 12.03
N ALA A 30 5.64 -1.20 12.29
CA ALA A 30 6.84 -0.62 12.89
C ALA A 30 7.12 -1.17 14.30
N ALA A 31 6.09 -1.22 15.15
CA ALA A 31 6.20 -1.78 16.50
C ALA A 31 6.61 -3.26 16.50
N ASN A 32 6.01 -4.06 15.61
CA ASN A 32 6.32 -5.48 15.48
C ASN A 32 7.77 -5.71 15.01
N GLY A 33 8.29 -4.87 14.12
CA GLY A 33 9.70 -4.95 13.69
C GLY A 33 10.68 -4.69 14.82
N ILE A 34 10.44 -3.65 15.63
CA ILE A 34 11.24 -3.35 16.82
C ILE A 34 11.17 -4.51 17.81
N GLN A 35 9.95 -5.00 18.10
CA GLN A 35 9.75 -6.13 19.01
C GLN A 35 10.49 -7.39 18.53
N ALA A 36 10.41 -7.73 17.24
CA ALA A 36 11.11 -8.88 16.67
C ALA A 36 12.63 -8.77 16.80
N ALA A 37 13.19 -7.58 16.56
CA ALA A 37 14.63 -7.35 16.67
C ALA A 37 15.11 -7.48 18.13
N LEU A 38 14.36 -6.91 19.09
CA LEU A 38 14.69 -7.01 20.51
C LEU A 38 14.58 -8.44 21.04
N LEU A 39 13.54 -9.18 20.62
CA LEU A 39 13.39 -10.59 20.97
C LEU A 39 14.55 -11.43 20.43
N ALA A 40 14.92 -11.26 19.16
CA ALA A 40 16.06 -11.95 18.58
C ALA A 40 17.37 -11.60 19.31
N GLN A 41 17.59 -10.33 19.67
CA GLN A 41 18.76 -9.90 20.45
C GLN A 41 18.80 -10.57 21.83
N ALA A 42 17.66 -10.83 22.45
CA ALA A 42 17.54 -11.53 23.73
C ALA A 42 17.65 -13.07 23.63
N GLY A 43 17.94 -13.62 22.44
CA GLY A 43 18.07 -15.06 22.22
C GLY A 43 16.75 -15.79 21.94
N PHE A 44 15.66 -15.07 21.69
CA PHE A 44 14.42 -15.70 21.20
C PHE A 44 14.63 -16.27 19.79
N THR A 45 14.11 -17.47 19.55
CA THR A 45 14.36 -18.22 18.32
C THR A 45 13.18 -18.16 17.34
N ALA A 46 13.48 -18.43 16.06
CA ALA A 46 12.51 -18.64 15.00
C ALA A 46 13.15 -19.51 13.91
N ASP A 47 12.39 -19.96 12.92
CA ASP A 47 12.95 -20.67 11.76
C ASP A 47 13.78 -19.72 10.88
N ASP A 48 15.00 -20.10 10.49
CA ASP A 48 15.87 -19.26 9.67
C ASP A 48 15.50 -19.26 8.19
N SER A 49 14.74 -20.27 7.73
CA SER A 49 14.21 -20.38 6.37
C SER A 49 12.77 -19.89 6.26
N ILE A 50 12.30 -19.06 7.21
CA ILE A 50 10.90 -18.62 7.29
C ILE A 50 10.36 -17.98 6.01
N ILE A 51 11.21 -17.41 5.15
CA ILE A 51 10.77 -16.68 3.96
C ILE A 51 10.41 -17.66 2.85
N GLU A 52 11.27 -18.65 2.59
CA GLU A 52 11.23 -19.56 1.45
C GLU A 52 10.79 -20.99 1.76
N ALA A 53 10.70 -21.39 3.04
CA ALA A 53 10.31 -22.73 3.44
C ALA A 53 8.92 -23.14 2.88
N PRO A 54 8.61 -24.45 2.79
CA PRO A 54 7.32 -24.93 2.25
C PRO A 54 6.06 -24.45 2.99
N LEU A 55 6.21 -23.97 4.23
CA LEU A 55 5.18 -23.33 5.05
C LEU A 55 5.55 -21.87 5.40
N GLY A 56 6.54 -21.32 4.69
CA GLY A 56 7.10 -20.00 4.91
C GLY A 56 6.25 -18.86 4.36
N PHE A 57 6.66 -17.64 4.71
CA PHE A 57 5.97 -16.39 4.41
C PHE A 57 5.60 -16.25 2.93
N ALA A 58 6.54 -16.51 2.02
CA ALA A 58 6.30 -16.35 0.59
C ALA A 58 5.17 -17.24 0.07
N LYS A 59 5.08 -18.48 0.57
CA LYS A 59 4.03 -19.40 0.15
C LYS A 59 2.67 -19.06 0.79
N VAL A 60 2.67 -18.79 2.10
CA VAL A 60 1.44 -18.47 2.85
C VAL A 60 0.80 -17.17 2.36
N PHE A 61 1.57 -16.10 2.19
CA PHE A 61 1.04 -14.80 1.74
C PHE A 61 0.99 -14.67 0.21
N GLY A 62 1.84 -15.39 -0.51
CA GLY A 62 1.89 -15.37 -1.97
C GLY A 62 0.81 -16.20 -2.66
N HIS A 63 -0.02 -16.95 -1.91
CA HIS A 63 -1.07 -17.81 -2.44
C HIS A 63 -0.54 -18.78 -3.52
N ASP A 64 0.51 -19.52 -3.18
CA ASP A 64 1.19 -20.49 -4.06
C ASP A 64 1.78 -19.95 -5.37
N ARG A 65 1.87 -18.62 -5.53
CA ARG A 65 2.60 -18.03 -6.64
C ARG A 65 4.09 -18.37 -6.52
N LYS A 66 4.66 -18.91 -7.60
CA LYS A 66 6.09 -19.17 -7.67
C LYS A 66 6.85 -17.86 -7.55
N VAL A 67 7.71 -17.77 -6.54
CA VAL A 67 8.64 -16.65 -6.38
C VAL A 67 9.86 -16.88 -7.27
N ASP A 68 10.21 -15.87 -8.05
CA ASP A 68 11.49 -15.80 -8.74
C ASP A 68 12.51 -15.19 -7.78
N TRP A 69 13.23 -16.04 -7.06
CA TRP A 69 14.20 -15.61 -6.06
C TRP A 69 15.39 -14.85 -6.66
N ALA A 70 15.82 -15.23 -7.87
CA ALA A 70 16.91 -14.54 -8.55
C ALA A 70 16.53 -13.10 -8.84
N LYS A 71 15.30 -12.89 -9.35
CA LYS A 71 14.75 -11.55 -9.56
C LYS A 71 14.51 -10.79 -8.24
N ALA A 72 14.04 -11.48 -7.19
CA ALA A 72 13.78 -10.85 -5.90
C ALA A 72 15.06 -10.34 -5.21
N SER A 73 16.19 -10.99 -5.43
CA SER A 73 17.51 -10.59 -4.89
C SER A 73 18.37 -9.78 -5.87
N GLU A 74 17.87 -9.47 -7.07
CA GLU A 74 18.63 -8.77 -8.10
C GLU A 74 19.08 -7.38 -7.60
N GLY A 75 20.37 -7.10 -7.69
CA GLY A 75 20.96 -5.82 -7.27
C GLY A 75 20.94 -5.57 -5.76
N LEU A 76 20.64 -6.57 -4.92
CA LEU A 76 20.65 -6.40 -3.47
C LEU A 76 22.06 -6.02 -2.96
N GLY A 77 22.16 -4.88 -2.27
CA GLY A 77 23.42 -4.33 -1.79
C GLY A 77 24.16 -3.43 -2.79
N GLU A 78 23.71 -3.39 -4.04
CA GLU A 78 24.29 -2.56 -5.11
C GLU A 78 23.33 -1.44 -5.52
N THR A 79 22.04 -1.77 -5.67
CA THR A 79 20.98 -0.84 -6.05
C THR A 79 20.14 -0.46 -4.84
N PHE A 80 20.13 0.82 -4.51
CA PHE A 80 19.26 1.38 -3.48
C PHE A 80 18.06 2.05 -4.14
N LEU A 81 16.88 1.45 -4.01
CA LEU A 81 15.65 1.99 -4.60
C LEU A 81 15.36 3.42 -4.13
N ILE A 82 15.69 3.77 -2.88
CA ILE A 82 15.44 5.10 -2.33
C ILE A 82 16.14 6.23 -3.12
N THR A 83 17.27 5.93 -3.76
CA THR A 83 18.04 6.88 -4.59
C THR A 83 17.89 6.63 -6.09
N SER A 84 17.18 5.57 -6.50
CA SER A 84 17.02 5.26 -7.91
C SER A 84 15.91 6.12 -8.54
N PRO A 85 15.88 6.26 -9.88
CA PRO A 85 14.80 6.97 -10.57
C PRO A 85 13.41 6.37 -10.30
N ALA A 86 13.33 5.08 -9.95
CA ALA A 86 12.08 4.41 -9.61
C ALA A 86 11.63 4.65 -8.15
N GLY A 87 12.39 5.40 -7.35
CA GLY A 87 12.37 5.42 -5.90
C GLY A 87 11.08 5.86 -5.20
N LEU A 88 11.21 6.73 -4.20
CA LEU A 88 10.06 7.13 -3.39
C LEU A 88 9.17 8.10 -4.17
N SER A 89 7.91 7.71 -4.38
CA SER A 89 6.88 8.61 -4.89
C SER A 89 6.34 9.48 -3.75
N ILE A 90 6.48 10.80 -3.89
CA ILE A 90 5.87 11.78 -2.99
C ILE A 90 4.50 12.13 -3.53
N LYS A 91 3.47 11.90 -2.73
CA LYS A 91 2.08 12.11 -3.13
C LYS A 91 1.73 13.59 -3.18
N PRO A 92 1.18 14.10 -4.30
CA PRO A 92 0.68 15.47 -4.37
C PRO A 92 -0.60 15.66 -3.54
N TYR A 93 -1.43 14.61 -3.45
CA TYR A 93 -2.72 14.66 -2.75
C TYR A 93 -2.80 13.70 -1.56
N PRO A 94 -3.42 14.10 -0.43
CA PRO A 94 -3.50 13.30 0.80
C PRO A 94 -4.58 12.18 0.74
N SER A 95 -4.71 11.52 -0.41
CA SER A 95 -5.68 10.48 -0.76
C SER A 95 -5.00 9.19 -1.29
N CYS A 96 -5.81 8.19 -1.66
CA CYS A 96 -5.35 6.99 -2.35
C CYS A 96 -4.71 7.37 -3.70
N GLY A 97 -3.58 6.72 -4.05
CA GLY A 97 -2.85 7.05 -5.29
C GLY A 97 -3.67 6.85 -6.55
N PHE A 98 -4.64 5.94 -6.52
CA PHE A 98 -5.57 5.68 -7.62
C PHE A 98 -6.55 6.84 -7.88
N THR A 99 -6.65 7.82 -6.98
CA THR A 99 -7.44 9.05 -7.22
C THR A 99 -6.62 10.13 -7.93
N HIS A 100 -5.29 10.02 -7.98
CA HIS A 100 -4.42 11.14 -8.35
C HIS A 100 -4.58 11.55 -9.82
N CYS A 101 -4.64 10.58 -10.74
CA CYS A 101 -4.86 10.89 -12.15
C CYS A 101 -6.21 11.59 -12.40
N ALA A 102 -7.25 11.22 -11.64
CA ALA A 102 -8.56 11.87 -11.76
C ALA A 102 -8.55 13.30 -11.20
N ILE A 103 -7.87 13.51 -10.07
CA ILE A 103 -7.68 14.86 -9.49
C ILE A 103 -6.89 15.74 -10.46
N ASP A 104 -5.77 15.24 -11.00
CA ASP A 104 -4.96 15.97 -11.98
C ASP A 104 -5.78 16.35 -13.22
N ALA A 105 -6.53 15.40 -13.79
CA ALA A 105 -7.38 15.65 -14.95
C ALA A 105 -8.47 16.69 -14.64
N ALA A 106 -9.13 16.60 -13.48
CA ALA A 106 -10.16 17.56 -13.08
C ALA A 106 -9.60 18.97 -12.89
N LEU A 107 -8.40 19.10 -12.28
CA LEU A 107 -7.72 20.38 -12.11
C LEU A 107 -7.30 20.97 -13.46
N GLN A 108 -6.76 20.14 -14.36
CA GLN A 108 -6.39 20.56 -15.70
C GLN A 108 -7.60 21.05 -16.50
N ILE A 109 -8.71 20.30 -16.51
CA ILE A 109 -9.95 20.71 -17.19
C ILE A 109 -10.47 22.04 -16.63
N LYS A 110 -10.44 22.20 -15.31
CA LYS A 110 -10.85 23.45 -14.65
C LYS A 110 -9.98 24.63 -15.10
N GLU A 111 -8.67 24.43 -15.19
CA GLU A 111 -7.72 25.48 -15.60
C GLU A 111 -7.88 25.82 -17.09
N GLU A 112 -8.03 24.82 -17.96
CA GLU A 112 -8.13 25.02 -19.41
C GLU A 112 -9.47 25.63 -19.86
N HIS A 113 -10.56 25.33 -19.15
CA HIS A 113 -11.92 25.72 -19.54
C HIS A 113 -12.58 26.75 -18.61
N GLU A 114 -11.91 27.13 -17.51
CA GLU A 114 -12.42 28.08 -16.51
C GLU A 114 -13.81 27.71 -15.94
N VAL A 115 -14.13 26.42 -15.88
CA VAL A 115 -15.43 25.92 -15.40
C VAL A 115 -15.49 25.82 -13.88
N ASN A 116 -16.63 26.15 -13.30
CA ASN A 116 -16.90 25.89 -11.88
C ASN A 116 -17.71 24.59 -11.73
N ALA A 117 -17.66 23.98 -10.54
CA ALA A 117 -18.41 22.76 -10.26
C ALA A 117 -19.94 22.92 -10.50
N ALA A 118 -20.48 24.13 -10.33
CA ALA A 118 -21.88 24.43 -10.59
C ALA A 118 -22.26 24.40 -12.09
N ASP A 119 -21.26 24.48 -12.98
CA ASP A 119 -21.44 24.47 -14.44
C ASP A 119 -21.40 23.04 -15.01
N ILE A 120 -21.03 22.05 -14.20
CA ILE A 120 -20.80 20.67 -14.61
C ILE A 120 -22.05 19.83 -14.34
N ALA A 121 -22.66 19.30 -15.41
CA ALA A 121 -23.82 18.42 -15.30
C ALA A 121 -23.46 16.99 -14.85
N GLU A 122 -22.32 16.46 -15.33
CA GLU A 122 -21.89 15.08 -15.09
C GLU A 122 -20.37 14.95 -15.25
N VAL A 123 -19.78 13.98 -14.55
CA VAL A 123 -18.37 13.59 -14.66
C VAL A 123 -18.29 12.08 -14.87
N GLU A 124 -17.71 11.66 -15.98
CA GLU A 124 -17.41 10.25 -16.26
C GLU A 124 -15.90 10.00 -16.16
N MET A 125 -15.51 8.96 -15.41
CA MET A 125 -14.10 8.61 -15.19
C MET A 125 -13.80 7.19 -15.66
N GLY A 126 -12.87 7.08 -16.59
CA GLY A 126 -12.31 5.80 -17.03
C GLY A 126 -11.30 5.27 -16.00
N VAL A 127 -11.63 4.18 -15.31
CA VAL A 127 -10.74 3.54 -14.34
C VAL A 127 -10.61 2.04 -14.58
N SER A 128 -9.49 1.47 -14.12
CA SER A 128 -9.29 0.04 -14.22
C SER A 128 -10.24 -0.72 -13.29
N PRO A 129 -10.59 -1.99 -13.59
CA PRO A 129 -11.37 -2.82 -12.67
C PRO A 129 -10.71 -3.00 -11.29
N PHE A 130 -9.39 -2.86 -11.22
CA PHE A 130 -8.64 -2.95 -9.97
C PHE A 130 -8.82 -1.71 -9.10
N ASP A 131 -8.87 -0.53 -9.72
CA ASP A 131 -9.06 0.74 -9.01
C ASP A 131 -10.40 0.73 -8.28
N LYS A 132 -11.46 0.20 -8.92
CA LYS A 132 -12.79 0.02 -8.31
C LYS A 132 -12.79 -0.86 -7.05
N GLN A 133 -11.87 -1.83 -6.96
CA GLN A 133 -11.75 -2.67 -5.77
C GLN A 133 -11.06 -1.95 -4.60
N ILE A 134 -10.25 -0.93 -4.90
CA ILE A 134 -9.50 -0.16 -3.89
C ILE A 134 -10.30 1.07 -3.47
N LEU A 135 -10.90 1.76 -4.44
CA LEU A 135 -11.72 2.96 -4.27
C LEU A 135 -13.19 2.56 -4.06
N SER A 136 -13.43 1.75 -3.03
CA SER A 136 -14.71 1.09 -2.81
C SER A 136 -15.74 1.93 -2.05
N HIS A 137 -15.36 3.12 -1.58
CA HIS A 137 -16.23 3.99 -0.78
C HIS A 137 -16.98 4.98 -1.68
N HIS A 138 -18.15 4.58 -2.17
CA HIS A 138 -19.04 5.50 -2.89
C HIS A 138 -19.88 6.33 -1.91
N CYS A 139 -20.11 7.61 -2.22
CA CYS A 139 -20.85 8.55 -1.38
C CYS A 139 -20.35 8.59 0.09
N PRO A 140 -19.02 8.79 0.30
CA PRO A 140 -18.37 8.65 1.60
C PRO A 140 -19.00 9.58 2.65
N LYS A 141 -19.05 9.11 3.91
CA LYS A 141 -19.59 9.84 5.06
C LYS A 141 -18.51 10.45 5.94
N THR A 142 -17.28 9.99 5.78
CA THR A 142 -16.13 10.51 6.53
C THR A 142 -15.00 10.91 5.59
N GLY A 143 -14.14 11.83 6.05
CA GLY A 143 -12.93 12.17 5.30
C GLY A 143 -11.95 11.00 5.16
N LEU A 144 -12.03 9.96 6.02
CA LEU A 144 -11.21 8.77 5.86
C LEU A 144 -11.71 7.90 4.70
N GLU A 145 -13.03 7.73 4.57
CA GLU A 145 -13.66 7.08 3.43
C GLU A 145 -13.42 7.88 2.14
N GLY A 146 -13.52 9.22 2.19
CA GLY A 146 -13.29 10.11 1.05
C GLY A 146 -11.88 9.96 0.44
N LYS A 147 -10.87 9.60 1.23
CA LYS A 147 -9.53 9.30 0.70
C LYS A 147 -9.48 8.07 -0.20
N PHE A 148 -10.52 7.25 -0.19
CA PHE A 148 -10.69 6.02 -0.98
C PHE A 148 -12.01 6.06 -1.77
N SER A 149 -12.51 7.26 -2.07
CA SER A 149 -13.61 7.51 -3.00
C SER A 149 -13.03 8.21 -4.22
N LEU A 150 -13.49 7.83 -5.41
CA LEU A 150 -13.08 8.51 -6.64
C LEU A 150 -13.93 9.77 -6.86
N GLU A 151 -15.14 9.79 -6.33
CA GLU A 151 -16.17 10.80 -6.56
C GLU A 151 -16.15 11.96 -5.55
N TYR A 152 -15.32 11.87 -4.50
CA TYR A 152 -15.22 12.83 -3.39
C TYR A 152 -14.08 13.82 -3.60
#